data_AF-A0A316FXP1-F1
#
_entry.id   AF-A0A316FXP1-F1
#
_cell.length_a   1.000
_cell.length_b   1.000
_cell.length_c   1.000
_cell.angle_alpha   90.00
_cell.angle_beta   90.00
_cell.angle_gamma   90.00
#
_symmetry.space_group_name_H-M   'P 1'
#
loop_
_entity.id
_entity.type
_entity.pdbx_description
1 polymer ?
#
loop_
_entity_poly.entity_id
_entity_poly.type
_entity_poly.pdbx_seq_one_letter_code
_entity_poly.pdbx_strand_id
1 'polypeptide(L)'
;MKAIITSLALGLMAATSAIKADTIDIMMLYTSPAQQYSGNMSTKINNLISYANRVYRNNGININLRVVAQGRITSTNRVPSSNDLNWLTNSSSIKNYRSQYRADMVALLGKRQNVSGGYVCGIAWIGQGSNGRMYSSSKSRAYSISAVDCGNNTFVHELGHNMGLAHSRRQGDTSGGVYRYGMGHGVDYNFSTIMAYPQAFRGNVSRLDVFSDPNWNACNSQPCGVSGVSNAYNAIRPIIDDISGYY
;
A
#
# COMPACT_ATOMS: atom_id res chain seq x y z
N MET A 1 -2.78 -1.50 -72.30
CA MET A 1 -2.60 -2.20 -71.03
C MET A 1 -1.76 -1.33 -70.08
N LYS A 2 -2.39 -0.66 -69.11
CA LYS A 2 -1.72 -0.05 -67.96
C LYS A 2 -2.58 -0.37 -66.75
N ALA A 3 -2.11 -1.27 -65.88
CA ALA A 3 -2.76 -1.60 -64.63
C ALA A 3 -2.38 -0.55 -63.58
N ILE A 4 -3.38 0.12 -63.01
CA ILE A 4 -3.23 1.02 -61.87
C ILE A 4 -3.36 0.15 -60.63
N ILE A 5 -2.28 0.00 -59.87
CA ILE A 5 -2.28 -0.66 -58.57
C ILE A 5 -2.56 0.43 -57.52
N THR A 6 -3.80 0.48 -57.03
CA THR A 6 -4.16 1.25 -55.83
C THR A 6 -3.76 0.46 -54.59
N SER A 7 -2.69 0.88 -53.93
CA SER A 7 -2.29 0.39 -52.61
C SER A 7 -3.15 1.04 -51.53
N LEU A 8 -4.05 0.26 -50.93
CA LEU A 8 -4.82 0.65 -49.76
C LEU A 8 -3.92 0.51 -48.52
N ALA A 9 -3.42 1.62 -47.98
CA ALA A 9 -2.67 1.62 -46.73
C ALA A 9 -3.66 1.41 -45.56
N LEU A 10 -3.72 0.19 -45.06
CA LEU A 10 -4.50 -0.15 -43.87
C LEU A 10 -3.72 0.30 -42.63
N GLY A 11 -4.04 1.48 -42.09
CA GLY A 11 -3.48 1.95 -40.83
C GLY A 11 -3.98 1.09 -39.66
N LEU A 12 -3.12 0.26 -39.10
CA LEU A 12 -3.37 -0.42 -37.83
C LEU A 12 -3.37 0.64 -36.72
N MET A 13 -4.56 1.12 -36.31
CA MET A 13 -4.69 1.81 -35.03
C MET A 13 -4.61 0.76 -33.93
N ALA A 14 -3.46 0.69 -33.25
CA ALA A 14 -3.33 -0.05 -32.01
C ALA A 14 -4.23 0.62 -30.96
N ALA A 15 -5.39 0.01 -30.67
CA ALA A 15 -6.21 0.41 -29.53
C ALA A 15 -5.39 0.15 -28.27
N THR A 16 -4.87 1.20 -27.66
CA THR A 16 -4.31 1.12 -26.32
C THR A 16 -5.48 0.91 -25.36
N SER A 17 -5.70 -0.34 -24.94
CA SER A 17 -6.61 -0.63 -23.85
C SER A 17 -6.13 0.15 -22.62
N ALA A 18 -6.85 1.22 -22.26
CA ALA A 18 -6.64 1.86 -20.98
C ALA A 18 -6.90 0.80 -19.91
N ILE A 19 -5.84 0.36 -19.22
CA ILE A 19 -5.98 -0.58 -18.11
C ILE A 19 -6.82 0.15 -17.06
N LYS A 20 -8.05 -0.33 -16.84
CA LYS A 20 -8.98 0.22 -15.87
C LYS A 20 -8.37 0.06 -14.48
N ALA A 21 -8.43 1.10 -13.65
CA ALA A 21 -8.04 0.99 -12.26
C ALA A 21 -9.05 0.15 -11.47
N ASP A 22 -8.55 -0.79 -10.68
CA ASP A 22 -9.39 -1.57 -9.78
C ASP A 22 -9.73 -0.75 -8.54
N THR A 23 -10.98 -0.86 -8.13
CA THR A 23 -11.45 -0.19 -6.93
C THR A 23 -11.25 -1.12 -5.75
N ILE A 24 -10.49 -0.66 -4.77
CA ILE A 24 -10.33 -1.34 -3.48
C ILE A 24 -11.19 -0.59 -2.47
N ASP A 25 -12.19 -1.29 -1.94
CA ASP A 25 -13.11 -0.76 -0.95
C ASP A 25 -12.46 -0.81 0.44
N ILE A 26 -12.30 0.35 1.08
CA ILE A 26 -11.62 0.46 2.36
C ILE A 26 -12.54 1.00 3.45
N MET A 27 -12.52 0.34 4.61
CA MET A 27 -13.15 0.81 5.83
C MET A 27 -12.13 1.56 6.69
N MET A 28 -12.44 2.81 7.01
CA MET A 28 -11.55 3.73 7.74
C MET A 28 -12.03 3.94 9.17
N LEU A 29 -11.42 3.24 10.12
CA LEU A 29 -11.72 3.36 11.53
C LEU A 29 -10.77 4.34 12.21
N TYR A 30 -11.18 4.92 13.34
CA TYR A 30 -10.30 5.77 14.14
C TYR A 30 -10.61 5.71 15.64
N THR A 31 -9.65 6.12 16.45
CA THR A 31 -9.78 6.22 17.91
C THR A 31 -10.09 7.66 18.36
N SER A 32 -10.62 7.84 19.58
CA SER A 32 -10.78 9.18 20.16
C SER A 32 -9.47 9.99 20.18
N PRO A 33 -8.31 9.47 20.61
CA PRO A 33 -7.05 10.21 20.56
C PRO A 33 -6.63 10.64 19.16
N ALA A 34 -6.88 9.81 18.13
CA ALA A 34 -6.61 10.18 16.75
C ALA A 34 -7.50 11.34 16.28
N GLN A 35 -8.78 11.31 16.66
CA GLN A 35 -9.74 12.39 16.40
C GLN A 35 -9.35 13.68 17.11
N GLN A 36 -8.98 13.62 18.39
CA GLN A 36 -8.55 14.80 19.15
C GLN A 36 -7.31 15.46 18.54
N TYR A 37 -6.36 14.66 18.06
CA TYR A 37 -5.16 15.18 17.40
C TYR A 37 -5.44 15.79 16.02
N SER A 38 -6.31 15.16 15.22
CA SER A 38 -6.53 15.55 13.82
C SER A 38 -7.69 16.52 13.61
N GLY A 39 -8.56 16.69 14.60
CA GLY A 39 -9.81 17.44 14.49
C GLY A 39 -10.83 16.70 13.62
N ASN A 40 -11.10 17.23 12.43
CA ASN A 40 -12.07 16.64 11.51
C ASN A 40 -11.51 15.36 10.85
N MET A 41 -11.96 14.21 11.34
CA MET A 41 -11.50 12.91 10.84
C MET A 41 -11.90 12.63 9.39
N SER A 42 -13.04 13.12 8.92
CA SER A 42 -13.41 12.94 7.52
C SER A 42 -12.46 13.71 6.60
N THR A 43 -12.03 14.92 6.97
CA THR A 43 -10.98 15.65 6.23
C THR A 43 -9.65 14.89 6.25
N LYS A 44 -9.22 14.38 7.42
CA LYS A 44 -7.97 13.60 7.52
C LYS A 44 -8.03 12.33 6.67
N ILE A 45 -9.14 11.60 6.71
CA ILE A 45 -9.35 10.38 5.91
C ILE A 45 -9.34 10.73 4.42
N ASN A 46 -10.08 11.77 4.00
CA ASN A 46 -10.09 12.21 2.60
C ASN A 46 -8.69 12.62 2.12
N ASN A 47 -7.89 13.27 2.98
CA ASN A 47 -6.50 13.60 2.67
C ASN A 47 -5.63 12.35 2.49
N LEU A 48 -5.73 11.35 3.38
CA LEU A 48 -4.99 10.09 3.29
C LEU A 48 -5.35 9.29 2.03
N ILE A 49 -6.65 9.21 1.71
CA ILE A 49 -7.14 8.50 0.53
C ILE A 49 -6.70 9.22 -0.76
N SER A 50 -6.84 10.55 -0.81
CA SER A 50 -6.37 11.35 -1.94
C SER A 50 -4.86 11.25 -2.13
N TYR A 51 -4.11 11.22 -1.02
CA TYR A 51 -2.67 11.02 -1.02
C TYR A 51 -2.32 9.63 -1.57
N ALA A 52 -2.93 8.55 -1.05
CA ALA A 52 -2.68 7.19 -1.49
C ALA A 52 -3.00 6.99 -2.98
N ASN A 53 -4.17 7.46 -3.43
CA ASN A 53 -4.57 7.37 -4.85
C ASN A 53 -3.64 8.17 -5.77
N ARG A 54 -3.12 9.32 -5.32
CA ARG A 54 -2.07 10.03 -6.05
C ARG A 54 -0.79 9.22 -6.12
N VAL A 55 -0.37 8.60 -5.02
CA VAL A 55 0.83 7.75 -5.00
C VAL A 55 0.68 6.58 -5.97
N TYR A 56 -0.41 5.82 -5.91
CA TYR A 56 -0.65 4.72 -6.85
C TYR A 56 -0.61 5.17 -8.30
N ARG A 57 -1.33 6.25 -8.65
CA ARG A 57 -1.33 6.83 -9.99
C ARG A 57 0.07 7.25 -10.45
N ASN A 58 0.81 7.97 -9.61
CA ASN A 58 2.15 8.46 -9.94
C ASN A 58 3.17 7.32 -10.12
N ASN A 59 2.89 6.15 -9.53
CA ASN A 59 3.70 4.94 -9.66
C ASN A 59 3.19 4.01 -10.78
N GLY A 60 2.19 4.42 -11.57
CA GLY A 60 1.58 3.59 -12.61
C GLY A 60 0.87 2.33 -12.08
N ILE A 61 0.49 2.34 -10.80
CA ILE A 61 -0.26 1.25 -10.15
C ILE A 61 -1.74 1.57 -10.27
N ASN A 62 -2.49 0.68 -10.90
CA ASN A 62 -3.90 0.89 -11.25
C ASN A 62 -4.85 0.56 -10.09
N ILE A 63 -4.69 1.28 -8.98
CA ILE A 63 -5.53 1.16 -7.78
C ILE A 63 -6.26 2.48 -7.54
N ASN A 64 -7.55 2.38 -7.23
CA ASN A 64 -8.35 3.48 -6.69
C ASN A 64 -8.98 3.06 -5.36
N LEU A 65 -8.54 3.64 -4.25
CA LEU A 65 -9.16 3.42 -2.95
C LEU A 65 -10.49 4.18 -2.87
N ARG A 66 -11.54 3.49 -2.44
CA ARG A 66 -12.86 4.05 -2.16
C ARG A 66 -13.26 3.78 -0.72
N VAL A 67 -13.56 4.83 0.04
CA VAL A 67 -14.06 4.68 1.42
C VAL A 67 -15.50 4.21 1.36
N VAL A 68 -15.77 3.01 1.88
CA VAL A 68 -17.14 2.45 1.96
C VAL A 68 -17.76 2.60 3.33
N ALA A 69 -16.93 2.75 4.36
CA ALA A 69 -17.35 3.05 5.72
C ALA A 69 -16.25 3.81 6.46
N GLN A 70 -16.65 4.68 7.37
CA GLN A 70 -15.75 5.28 8.35
C GLN A 70 -16.44 5.41 9.70
N GLY A 71 -15.65 5.41 10.78
CA GLY A 71 -16.22 5.64 12.11
C GLY A 71 -15.24 5.53 13.26
N ARG A 72 -15.61 6.17 14.37
CA ARG A 72 -14.88 6.01 15.63
C ARG A 72 -15.22 4.66 16.25
N ILE A 73 -14.22 3.83 16.52
CA ILE A 73 -14.46 2.46 17.02
C ILE A 73 -14.20 2.30 18.52
N THR A 74 -13.43 3.20 19.13
CA THR A 74 -13.13 3.13 20.57
C THR A 74 -12.67 4.48 21.12
N SER A 75 -12.91 4.70 22.41
CA SER A 75 -12.37 5.82 23.18
C SER A 75 -10.92 5.59 23.62
N THR A 76 -10.46 4.34 23.68
CA THR A 76 -9.10 3.99 24.09
C THR A 76 -8.11 4.27 22.96
N ASN A 77 -6.89 4.66 23.30
CA ASN A 77 -5.83 4.71 22.31
C ASN A 77 -5.51 3.29 21.82
N ARG A 78 -5.49 3.12 20.50
CA ARG A 78 -4.96 1.92 19.84
C ARG A 78 -3.78 2.38 19.04
N VAL A 79 -2.65 1.71 19.24
CA VAL A 79 -1.37 2.09 18.65
C VAL A 79 -0.88 1.01 17.69
N PRO A 80 0.11 1.31 16.83
CA PRO A 80 0.72 0.33 15.93
C PRO A 80 1.52 -0.78 16.64
N SER A 81 0.82 -1.65 17.39
CA SER A 81 1.40 -2.79 18.10
C SER A 81 0.75 -4.10 17.65
N SER A 82 1.46 -5.22 17.81
CA SER A 82 0.92 -6.55 17.49
C SER A 82 -0.34 -6.88 18.28
N ASN A 83 -0.45 -6.41 19.53
CA ASN A 83 -1.63 -6.63 20.37
C ASN A 83 -2.86 -5.91 19.81
N ASP A 84 -2.71 -4.65 19.42
CA ASP A 84 -3.82 -3.86 18.85
C ASP A 84 -4.18 -4.31 17.44
N LEU A 85 -3.20 -4.73 16.62
CA LEU A 85 -3.46 -5.30 15.30
C LEU A 85 -4.24 -6.61 15.42
N ASN A 86 -3.87 -7.48 16.36
CA ASN A 86 -4.63 -8.70 16.66
C ASN A 86 -6.04 -8.38 17.16
N TRP A 87 -6.20 -7.40 18.05
CA TRP A 87 -7.51 -6.97 18.52
C TRP A 87 -8.39 -6.46 17.36
N LEU A 88 -7.83 -5.58 16.51
CA LEU A 88 -8.51 -5.02 15.35
C LEU A 88 -8.97 -6.13 14.40
N THR A 89 -8.09 -7.10 14.14
CA THR A 89 -8.33 -8.22 13.24
C THR A 89 -9.36 -9.21 13.79
N ASN A 90 -9.36 -9.44 15.10
CA ASN A 90 -10.17 -10.50 15.73
C ASN A 90 -11.51 -10.03 16.30
N SER A 91 -11.74 -8.72 16.42
CA SER A 91 -13.00 -8.16 16.91
C SER A 91 -14.20 -8.54 16.02
N SER A 92 -15.16 -9.29 16.58
CA SER A 92 -16.38 -9.70 15.87
C SER A 92 -17.21 -8.51 15.38
N SER A 93 -17.28 -7.42 16.15
CA SER A 93 -18.02 -6.22 15.71
C SER A 93 -17.37 -5.58 14.49
N ILE A 94 -16.04 -5.52 14.44
CA ILE A 94 -15.29 -4.96 13.30
C ILE A 94 -15.40 -5.88 12.08
N LYS A 95 -15.34 -7.20 12.27
CA LYS A 95 -15.57 -8.18 11.18
C LYS A 95 -16.97 -8.05 10.60
N ASN A 96 -18.00 -7.95 11.45
CA ASN A 96 -19.38 -7.76 11.01
C ASN A 96 -19.54 -6.44 10.23
N TYR A 97 -18.91 -5.36 10.71
CA TYR A 97 -18.94 -4.06 10.03
C TYR A 97 -18.21 -4.11 8.68
N ARG A 98 -17.05 -4.76 8.61
CA ARG A 98 -16.33 -5.01 7.35
C ARG A 98 -17.20 -5.77 6.35
N SER A 99 -17.89 -6.83 6.80
CA SER A 99 -18.77 -7.64 5.95
C SER A 99 -20.00 -6.86 5.49
N GLN A 100 -20.65 -6.11 6.39
CA GLN A 100 -21.82 -5.30 6.09
C GLN A 100 -21.55 -4.27 4.97
N TYR A 101 -20.41 -3.58 5.04
CA TYR A 101 -20.04 -2.55 4.05
C TYR A 101 -19.19 -3.08 2.91
N ARG A 102 -18.94 -4.39 2.89
CA ARG A 102 -18.14 -5.06 1.87
C ARG A 102 -16.77 -4.42 1.66
N ALA A 103 -16.05 -4.18 2.76
CA ALA A 103 -14.70 -3.60 2.69
C ALA A 103 -13.63 -4.67 2.42
N ASP A 104 -12.86 -4.48 1.35
CA ASP A 104 -11.68 -5.27 1.00
C ASP A 104 -10.55 -5.13 2.01
N MET A 105 -10.37 -3.91 2.53
CA MET A 105 -9.35 -3.58 3.53
C MET A 105 -9.94 -2.82 4.71
N VAL A 106 -9.30 -2.96 5.87
CA VAL A 106 -9.61 -2.17 7.07
C VAL A 106 -8.36 -1.46 7.55
N ALA A 107 -8.45 -0.15 7.76
CA ALA A 107 -7.39 0.63 8.35
C ALA A 107 -7.89 1.37 9.59
N LEU A 108 -7.14 1.26 10.68
CA LEU A 108 -7.38 2.00 11.91
C LEU A 108 -6.40 3.17 12.04
N LEU A 109 -6.93 4.36 12.24
CA LEU A 109 -6.15 5.55 12.55
C LEU A 109 -6.04 5.71 14.07
N GLY A 110 -4.81 5.58 14.57
CA GLY A 110 -4.44 5.68 15.98
C GLY A 110 -3.38 6.76 16.22
N LYS A 111 -2.70 6.69 17.37
CA LYS A 111 -1.49 7.49 17.65
C LYS A 111 -0.25 6.60 17.61
N ARG A 112 0.93 7.18 17.35
CA ARG A 112 2.19 6.42 17.32
C ARG A 112 2.44 5.69 18.65
N GLN A 113 3.04 4.51 18.56
CA GLN A 113 3.51 3.80 19.74
C GLN A 113 4.88 4.34 20.12
N ASN A 114 5.05 4.81 21.36
CA ASN A 114 6.39 5.12 21.88
C ASN A 114 7.10 3.81 22.25
N VAL A 115 8.35 3.66 21.82
CA VAL A 115 9.21 2.52 22.15
C VAL A 115 10.57 3.03 22.61
N SER A 116 11.37 2.16 23.25
CA SER A 116 12.74 2.54 23.61
C SER A 116 13.52 2.95 22.36
N GLY A 117 14.10 4.15 22.37
CA GLY A 117 14.86 4.69 21.25
C GLY A 117 14.05 5.25 20.08
N GLY A 118 12.72 5.37 20.18
CA GLY A 118 11.92 5.99 19.11
C GLY A 118 10.41 5.75 19.19
N TYR A 119 9.81 5.50 18.03
CA TYR A 119 8.38 5.25 17.91
C TYR A 119 8.05 4.39 16.69
N VAL A 120 6.90 3.72 16.74
CA VAL A 120 6.33 2.96 15.62
C VAL A 120 5.12 3.71 15.08
N CYS A 121 5.14 3.99 13.77
CA CYS A 121 4.12 4.77 13.09
C CYS A 121 3.00 3.92 12.46
N GLY A 122 3.27 2.66 12.17
CA GLY A 122 2.30 1.78 11.52
C GLY A 122 2.65 0.31 11.71
N ILE A 123 1.63 -0.53 11.54
CA ILE A 123 1.75 -1.99 11.54
C ILE A 123 0.61 -2.56 10.69
N ALA A 124 0.90 -3.61 9.96
CA ALA A 124 -0.06 -4.32 9.13
C ALA A 124 0.30 -5.80 9.02
N TRP A 125 -0.67 -6.61 8.62
CA TRP A 125 -0.35 -7.97 8.20
C TRP A 125 0.20 -7.95 6.78
N ILE A 126 1.20 -8.78 6.52
CA ILE A 126 1.69 -8.98 5.16
C ILE A 126 0.82 -10.02 4.46
N GLY A 127 0.16 -9.63 3.37
CA GLY A 127 -0.59 -10.56 2.53
C GLY A 127 0.34 -11.66 1.98
N GLN A 128 -0.04 -12.92 2.18
CA GLN A 128 0.76 -14.07 1.79
C GLN A 128 0.16 -14.75 0.55
N GLY A 129 1.02 -15.34 -0.28
CA GLY A 129 0.58 -16.07 -1.46
C GLY A 129 1.71 -16.78 -2.18
N SER A 130 1.40 -17.32 -3.35
CA SER A 130 2.38 -17.93 -4.25
C SER A 130 1.85 -17.94 -5.69
N ASN A 131 2.77 -18.08 -6.65
CA ASN A 131 2.43 -18.17 -8.08
C ASN A 131 1.53 -17.03 -8.58
N GLY A 132 1.78 -15.83 -8.06
CA GLY A 132 1.05 -14.61 -8.43
C GLY A 132 -0.37 -14.51 -7.91
N ARG A 133 -0.74 -15.30 -6.89
CA ARG A 133 -2.04 -15.23 -6.24
C ARG A 133 -1.90 -15.16 -4.73
N MET A 134 -2.78 -14.39 -4.10
CA MET A 134 -2.95 -14.36 -2.65
C MET A 134 -3.63 -15.64 -2.16
N TYR A 135 -3.24 -16.11 -0.98
CA TYR A 135 -3.98 -17.17 -0.30
C TYR A 135 -5.35 -16.64 0.17
N SER A 136 -6.34 -17.52 0.20
CA SER A 136 -7.67 -17.20 0.77
C SER A 136 -7.59 -16.74 2.23
N SER A 137 -6.59 -17.22 2.99
CA SER A 137 -6.33 -16.79 4.36
C SER A 137 -5.89 -15.31 4.45
N SER A 138 -5.25 -14.77 3.41
CA SER A 138 -4.81 -13.36 3.35
C SER A 138 -5.99 -12.38 3.32
N LYS A 139 -7.13 -12.78 2.74
CA LYS A 139 -8.39 -12.02 2.78
C LYS A 139 -8.79 -11.63 4.21
N SER A 140 -8.67 -12.57 5.15
CA SER A 140 -9.01 -12.34 6.56
C SER A 140 -7.99 -11.48 7.33
N ARG A 141 -6.87 -11.14 6.70
CA ARG A 141 -5.75 -10.40 7.30
C ARG A 141 -5.49 -9.03 6.67
N ALA A 142 -6.32 -8.53 5.76
CA ALA A 142 -6.16 -7.18 5.19
C ALA A 142 -6.52 -6.05 6.18
N TYR A 143 -5.75 -5.95 7.27
CA TYR A 143 -5.91 -5.02 8.38
C TYR A 143 -4.60 -4.28 8.67
N SER A 144 -4.71 -2.97 8.91
CA SER A 144 -3.57 -2.12 9.26
C SER A 144 -3.93 -1.10 10.34
N ILE A 145 -2.90 -0.61 11.03
CA ILE A 145 -2.98 0.55 11.93
C ILE A 145 -1.95 1.58 11.47
N SER A 146 -2.37 2.84 11.33
CA SER A 146 -1.48 3.97 11.04
C SER A 146 -1.69 5.09 12.04
N ALA A 147 -0.59 5.72 12.46
CA ALA A 147 -0.60 6.84 13.38
C ALA A 147 -0.90 8.16 12.66
N VAL A 148 -1.88 8.93 13.16
CA VAL A 148 -2.23 10.24 12.57
C VAL A 148 -1.17 11.32 12.79
N ASP A 149 -0.30 11.12 13.77
CA ASP A 149 0.83 11.99 14.12
C ASP A 149 2.16 11.54 13.50
N CYS A 150 2.08 10.73 12.43
CA CYS A 150 3.17 10.37 11.55
C CYS A 150 2.89 10.84 10.11
N GLY A 151 3.87 10.67 9.22
CA GLY A 151 3.73 11.03 7.80
C GLY A 151 2.68 10.19 7.07
N ASN A 152 2.02 10.81 6.08
CA ASN A 152 0.98 10.14 5.28
C ASN A 152 1.50 8.91 4.50
N ASN A 153 2.79 8.86 4.15
CA ASN A 153 3.41 7.71 3.51
C ASN A 153 3.36 6.43 4.37
N THR A 154 3.24 6.53 5.69
CA THR A 154 3.02 5.35 6.54
C THR A 154 1.71 4.65 6.18
N PHE A 155 0.63 5.39 5.90
CA PHE A 155 -0.63 4.77 5.51
C PHE A 155 -0.48 3.94 4.24
N VAL A 156 0.22 4.46 3.22
CA VAL A 156 0.46 3.72 1.97
C VAL A 156 1.41 2.54 2.18
N HIS A 157 2.40 2.68 3.06
CA HIS A 157 3.30 1.60 3.47
C HIS A 157 2.53 0.43 4.07
N GLU A 158 1.63 0.70 5.03
CA GLU A 158 0.83 -0.34 5.66
C GLU A 158 -0.15 -1.01 4.70
N LEU A 159 -0.75 -0.26 3.77
CA LEU A 159 -1.56 -0.87 2.70
C LEU A 159 -0.69 -1.74 1.77
N GLY A 160 0.56 -1.34 1.52
CA GLY A 160 1.53 -2.15 0.79
C GLY A 160 1.78 -3.51 1.45
N HIS A 161 1.88 -3.57 2.79
CA HIS A 161 1.93 -4.85 3.51
C HIS A 161 0.68 -5.70 3.29
N ASN A 162 -0.52 -5.14 3.39
CA ASN A 162 -1.76 -5.88 3.07
C ASN A 162 -1.74 -6.44 1.63
N MET A 163 -1.05 -5.74 0.72
CA MET A 163 -0.80 -6.16 -0.67
C MET A 163 0.44 -7.05 -0.82
N GLY A 164 0.96 -7.65 0.25
CA GLY A 164 2.04 -8.64 0.20
C GLY A 164 3.42 -8.09 -0.11
N LEU A 165 3.61 -6.77 0.06
CA LEU A 165 4.93 -6.17 0.02
C LEU A 165 5.63 -6.29 1.36
N ALA A 166 6.94 -6.46 1.31
CA ALA A 166 7.79 -6.47 2.47
C ALA A 166 8.79 -5.31 2.40
N HIS A 167 9.53 -5.18 3.49
CA HIS A 167 10.56 -4.17 3.66
C HIS A 167 11.70 -4.31 2.65
N SER A 168 12.69 -3.41 2.69
CA SER A 168 13.93 -3.66 1.95
C SER A 168 14.69 -4.84 2.55
N ARG A 169 15.49 -5.53 1.74
CA ARG A 169 16.30 -6.67 2.22
C ARG A 169 17.29 -6.32 3.33
N ARG A 170 17.67 -5.03 3.45
CA ARG A 170 18.52 -4.56 4.55
C ARG A 170 17.85 -4.66 5.92
N GLN A 171 16.52 -4.77 5.94
CA GLN A 171 15.72 -4.91 7.15
C GLN A 171 15.48 -6.38 7.55
N GLY A 172 16.24 -7.32 6.96
CA GLY A 172 16.35 -8.72 7.39
C GLY A 172 15.39 -9.69 6.72
N ASP A 173 14.14 -9.30 6.46
CA ASP A 173 13.21 -10.14 5.72
C ASP A 173 13.60 -10.25 4.23
N THR A 174 13.54 -11.47 3.69
CA THR A 174 13.81 -11.79 2.28
C THR A 174 12.75 -12.69 1.64
N SER A 175 11.66 -12.95 2.37
CA SER A 175 10.59 -13.84 1.95
C SER A 175 9.61 -13.14 0.99
N GLY A 176 9.27 -11.88 1.25
CA GLY A 176 8.15 -11.21 0.58
C GLY A 176 6.79 -11.83 0.96
N GLY A 177 5.70 -11.31 0.41
CA GLY A 177 4.36 -11.88 0.63
C GLY A 177 3.98 -12.93 -0.41
N VAL A 178 3.85 -12.48 -1.66
CA VAL A 178 3.54 -13.35 -2.83
C VAL A 178 4.77 -13.57 -3.70
N TYR A 179 5.60 -12.53 -3.82
CA TYR A 179 6.83 -12.53 -4.60
C TYR A 179 8.02 -12.14 -3.74
N ARG A 180 9.12 -12.92 -3.81
CA ARG A 180 10.38 -12.66 -3.09
C ARG A 180 11.08 -11.34 -3.46
N TYR A 181 10.66 -10.72 -4.56
CA TYR A 181 11.14 -9.42 -5.01
C TYR A 181 10.16 -8.28 -4.66
N GLY A 182 9.01 -8.56 -4.05
CA GLY A 182 8.04 -7.56 -3.58
C GLY A 182 8.56 -6.80 -2.37
N MET A 183 9.70 -6.14 -2.52
CA MET A 183 10.52 -5.59 -1.44
C MET A 183 10.72 -4.09 -1.65
N GLY A 184 10.87 -3.35 -0.55
CA GLY A 184 11.40 -1.99 -0.61
C GLY A 184 12.83 -1.93 -1.15
N HIS A 185 13.21 -0.74 -1.60
CA HIS A 185 14.56 -0.37 -2.02
C HIS A 185 15.02 0.93 -1.35
N GLY A 186 16.32 1.12 -1.23
CA GLY A 186 16.92 2.39 -0.83
C GLY A 186 18.42 2.38 -1.08
N VAL A 187 19.02 3.56 -1.03
CA VAL A 187 20.43 3.82 -1.29
C VAL A 187 20.97 4.73 -0.18
N ASP A 188 22.13 4.37 0.36
CA ASP A 188 22.82 5.15 1.39
C ASP A 188 23.03 6.60 0.94
N TYR A 189 22.85 7.53 1.87
CA TYR A 189 23.03 8.98 1.69
C TYR A 189 22.12 9.59 0.60
N ASN A 190 21.07 8.87 0.19
CA ASN A 190 20.24 9.28 -0.92
C ASN A 190 18.74 9.14 -0.60
N PHE A 191 18.14 7.97 -0.86
CA PHE A 191 16.69 7.80 -0.77
C PHE A 191 16.29 6.42 -0.23
N SER A 192 15.05 6.32 0.24
CA SER A 192 14.34 5.05 0.38
C SER A 192 13.00 5.13 -0.35
N THR A 193 12.56 4.01 -0.91
CA THR A 193 11.20 3.83 -1.45
C THR A 193 10.19 3.64 -0.31
N ILE A 194 8.89 3.70 -0.62
CA ILE A 194 7.80 3.63 0.36
C ILE A 194 7.96 2.46 1.32
N MET A 195 8.27 1.26 0.81
CA MET A 195 8.38 0.04 1.62
C MET A 195 9.70 -0.08 2.39
N ALA A 196 10.66 0.83 2.21
CA ALA A 196 11.94 0.78 2.89
C ALA A 196 12.03 1.81 4.01
N TYR A 197 12.57 1.41 5.16
CA TYR A 197 12.81 2.34 6.27
C TYR A 197 14.06 3.18 5.98
N PRO A 198 13.95 4.52 5.94
CA PRO A 198 15.12 5.38 5.77
C PRO A 198 16.25 5.09 6.76
N GLN A 199 15.90 4.73 8.00
CA GLN A 199 16.83 4.45 9.09
C GLN A 199 17.68 3.18 8.86
N ALA A 200 17.31 2.32 7.90
CA ALA A 200 18.12 1.17 7.50
C ALA A 200 19.25 1.53 6.53
N PHE A 201 19.34 2.80 6.12
CA PHE A 201 20.31 3.33 5.18
C PHE A 201 21.13 4.42 5.87
N ARG A 202 22.42 4.49 5.55
CA ARG A 202 23.39 5.39 6.15
C ARG A 202 23.11 6.83 5.73
N GLY A 203 23.38 7.77 6.62
CA GLY A 203 23.25 9.20 6.34
C GLY A 203 21.81 9.73 6.41
N ASN A 204 21.62 10.94 5.90
CA ASN A 204 20.30 11.56 5.86
C ASN A 204 19.54 11.04 4.62
N VAL A 205 18.61 10.12 4.85
CA VAL A 205 17.86 9.45 3.79
C VAL A 205 16.40 9.90 3.86
N SER A 206 15.88 10.42 2.75
CA SER A 206 14.48 10.78 2.64
C SER A 206 13.67 9.64 2.03
N ARG A 207 12.47 9.38 2.59
CA ARG A 207 11.53 8.43 1.99
C ARG A 207 10.78 9.10 0.84
N LEU A 208 10.93 8.57 -0.36
CA LEU A 208 10.22 8.99 -1.56
C LEU A 208 8.84 8.33 -1.63
N ASP A 209 7.89 9.01 -2.25
CA ASP A 209 6.54 8.53 -2.53
C ASP A 209 6.50 7.59 -3.75
N VAL A 210 7.47 6.68 -3.83
CA VAL A 210 7.65 5.72 -4.92
C VAL A 210 7.77 4.29 -4.38
N PHE A 211 7.10 3.35 -5.03
CA PHE A 211 7.33 1.93 -4.88
C PHE A 211 8.59 1.54 -5.66
N SER A 212 9.27 0.48 -5.22
CA SER A 212 10.48 0.03 -5.91
C SER A 212 10.14 -0.52 -7.30
N ASP A 213 10.90 -0.05 -8.29
CA ASP A 213 10.84 -0.50 -9.68
C ASP A 213 12.25 -0.36 -10.30
N PRO A 214 12.91 -1.47 -10.67
CA PRO A 214 14.24 -1.44 -11.28
C PRO A 214 14.28 -0.78 -12.66
N ASN A 215 13.13 -0.61 -13.33
CA ASN A 215 13.05 0.00 -14.65
C ASN A 215 12.69 1.49 -14.61
N TRP A 216 12.49 2.05 -13.41
CA TRP A 216 12.10 3.44 -13.25
C TRP A 216 13.21 4.29 -12.60
N ASN A 217 13.74 5.24 -13.36
CA ASN A 217 14.86 6.10 -12.94
C ASN A 217 14.41 7.40 -12.25
N ALA A 218 13.30 7.36 -11.50
CA ALA A 218 12.75 8.52 -10.80
C ALA A 218 13.35 8.75 -9.40
N CYS A 219 14.23 7.88 -8.93
CA CYS A 219 14.81 7.96 -7.60
C CYS A 219 16.14 8.71 -7.63
N ASN A 220 16.06 10.04 -7.77
CA ASN A 220 17.22 10.93 -7.89
C ASN A 220 18.16 10.54 -9.05
N SER A 221 17.56 10.31 -10.23
CA SER A 221 18.25 9.84 -11.44
C SER A 221 18.90 8.46 -11.32
N GLN A 222 18.50 7.67 -10.32
CA GLN A 222 18.86 6.26 -10.17
C GLN A 222 17.62 5.37 -10.30
N PRO A 223 17.81 4.08 -10.66
CA PRO A 223 16.73 3.10 -10.58
C PRO A 223 16.11 3.06 -9.19
N CYS A 224 14.79 2.99 -9.13
CA CYS A 224 14.04 2.87 -7.89
C CYS A 224 14.06 1.44 -7.30
N GLY A 225 14.79 0.51 -7.92
CA GLY A 225 14.86 -0.88 -7.50
C GLY A 225 16.00 -1.63 -8.16
N VAL A 226 16.11 -2.92 -7.84
CA VAL A 226 17.10 -3.83 -8.39
C VAL A 226 16.37 -5.06 -8.91
N SER A 227 16.66 -5.46 -10.15
CA SER A 227 15.99 -6.59 -10.81
C SER A 227 16.15 -7.88 -9.98
N GLY A 228 15.04 -8.60 -9.79
CA GLY A 228 14.99 -9.82 -8.95
C GLY A 228 15.14 -9.60 -7.43
N VAL A 229 15.37 -8.38 -6.97
CA VAL A 229 15.66 -8.06 -5.56
C VAL A 229 14.59 -7.17 -4.94
N SER A 230 14.23 -6.08 -5.62
CA SER A 230 13.27 -5.08 -5.13
C SER A 230 12.49 -4.47 -6.29
N ASN A 231 11.29 -4.98 -6.50
CA ASN A 231 10.34 -4.59 -7.54
C ASN A 231 8.90 -4.73 -6.98
N ALA A 232 8.56 -3.84 -6.05
CA ALA A 232 7.24 -3.76 -5.47
C ALA A 232 6.17 -3.42 -6.52
N TYR A 233 6.51 -2.57 -7.50
CA TYR A 233 5.63 -2.24 -8.62
C TYR A 233 5.10 -3.51 -9.32
N ASN A 234 5.99 -4.41 -9.73
CA ASN A 234 5.59 -5.63 -10.42
C ASN A 234 4.96 -6.67 -9.49
N ALA A 235 5.30 -6.66 -8.19
CA ALA A 235 4.75 -7.62 -7.24
C ALA A 235 3.27 -7.36 -6.91
N ILE A 236 2.83 -6.09 -6.90
CA ILE A 236 1.43 -5.72 -6.59
C ILE A 236 0.49 -6.04 -7.75
N ARG A 237 0.92 -5.80 -9.00
CA ARG A 237 0.01 -5.82 -10.16
C ARG A 237 -0.81 -7.11 -10.32
N PRO A 238 -0.24 -8.32 -10.16
CA PRO A 238 -0.99 -9.57 -10.38
C PRO A 238 -2.02 -9.89 -9.29
N ILE A 239 -1.96 -9.20 -8.15
CA ILE A 239 -2.75 -9.52 -6.95
C ILE A 239 -3.76 -8.42 -6.61
N ILE A 240 -3.85 -7.35 -7.42
CA ILE A 240 -4.85 -6.30 -7.24
C ILE A 240 -6.25 -6.91 -7.32
N ASP A 241 -6.49 -7.75 -8.34
CA ASP A 241 -7.76 -8.45 -8.56
C ASP A 241 -8.14 -9.35 -7.37
N ASP A 242 -7.16 -10.02 -6.76
CA ASP A 242 -7.41 -10.87 -5.60
C ASP A 242 -7.93 -10.04 -4.42
N ILE A 243 -7.41 -8.82 -4.24
CA ILE A 243 -7.74 -7.92 -3.14
C ILE A 243 -9.10 -7.24 -3.36
N SER A 244 -9.41 -6.81 -4.59
CA SER A 244 -10.72 -6.25 -4.94
C SER A 244 -11.77 -7.37 -5.00
N GLY A 245 -12.33 -7.73 -3.84
CA GLY A 245 -13.13 -8.95 -3.64
C GLY A 245 -12.91 -9.61 -2.27
N TYR A 246 -12.16 -8.96 -1.38
CA TYR A 246 -11.84 -9.46 -0.05
C TYR A 246 -12.98 -9.34 0.97
N TYR A 247 -14.15 -8.87 0.58
CA TYR A 247 -15.33 -8.80 1.46
C TYR A 247 -16.19 -10.06 1.51
#